data_AF-A0A7W1TGI8-F1
#
_entry.id   AF-A0A7W1TGI8-F1
#
_cell.length_a   1.000
_cell.length_b   1.000
_cell.length_c   1.000
_cell.angle_alpha   90.00
_cell.angle_beta   90.00
_cell.angle_gamma   90.00
#
_symmetry.space_group_name_H-M   'P 1'
#
loop_
_entity.id
_entity.type
_entity.pdbx_description
1 polymer ?
#
loop_
_entity_poly.entity_id
_entity_poly.type
_entity_poly.pdbx_seq_one_letter_code
_entity_poly.pdbx_strand_id
1 'polypeptide(L)'
;ALPAPLAIVSPGNGSILAADGEGAAQPRLALTCSGAHGAVWWFADGDLLGQAPADQPCWWLAPGGRHDLRVVDASGRAASVRILVR
;
A
#
# COMPACT_ATOMS: atom_id res chain seq x y z
N ALA A 1 6.05 -4.62 26.54
CA ALA A 1 6.24 -5.28 25.23
C ALA A 1 6.65 -4.22 24.22
N LEU A 2 7.57 -4.52 23.30
CA LEU A 2 7.87 -3.61 22.19
C LEU A 2 6.66 -3.55 21.24
N PRO A 3 6.36 -2.40 20.62
CA PRO A 3 5.31 -2.33 19.62
C PRO A 3 5.64 -3.24 18.43
N ALA A 4 4.62 -3.86 17.84
CA ALA A 4 4.78 -4.67 16.64
C ALA A 4 5.41 -3.83 15.51
N PRO A 5 6.28 -4.42 14.66
CA PRO A 5 6.87 -3.72 13.54
C PRO A 5 5.78 -3.29 12.55
N LEU A 6 5.95 -2.11 11.95
CA LEU A 6 5.10 -1.68 10.84
C LEU A 6 5.34 -2.60 9.65
N ALA A 7 4.27 -3.15 9.09
CA ALA A 7 4.33 -4.01 7.92
C ALA A 7 3.13 -3.75 7.01
N ILE A 8 3.36 -3.79 5.70
CA ILE A 8 2.28 -3.80 4.70
C ILE A 8 1.70 -5.22 4.67
N VAL A 9 0.39 -5.33 4.84
CA VAL A 9 -0.36 -6.59 4.84
C VAL A 9 -0.93 -6.86 3.44
N SER A 10 -1.47 -5.82 2.80
CA SER A 10 -1.96 -5.88 1.43
C SER A 10 -1.52 -4.63 0.67
N PRO A 11 -1.03 -4.78 -0.57
CA PRO A 11 -0.62 -6.04 -1.20
C PRO A 11 0.67 -6.59 -0.57
N GLY A 12 0.92 -7.89 -0.74
CA GLY A 12 2.14 -8.54 -0.27
C GLY A 12 3.36 -8.19 -1.13
N ASN A 13 4.56 -8.31 -0.55
CA ASN A 13 5.78 -8.13 -1.32
C ASN A 13 5.92 -9.19 -2.42
N GLY A 14 6.18 -8.75 -3.64
CA GLY A 14 6.26 -9.60 -4.82
C GLY A 14 4.91 -9.98 -5.43
N SER A 15 3.79 -9.44 -4.93
CA SER A 15 2.47 -9.68 -5.52
C SER A 15 2.42 -9.29 -6.99
N ILE A 16 1.84 -10.17 -7.81
CA ILE A 16 1.46 -9.89 -9.20
C ILE A 16 -0.06 -9.76 -9.23
N LEU A 17 -0.56 -8.62 -9.68
CA LEU A 17 -1.97 -8.28 -9.67
C LEU A 17 -2.41 -8.11 -11.13
N ALA A 18 -3.48 -8.79 -11.52
CA ALA A 18 -4.05 -8.64 -12.86
C ALA A 18 -5.08 -7.51 -12.84
N ALA A 19 -4.98 -6.59 -13.81
CA ALA A 19 -6.08 -5.76 -14.24
C ALA A 19 -7.02 -6.65 -15.08
N ASP A 20 -8.33 -6.50 -14.90
CA ASP A 20 -9.33 -7.38 -15.51
C ASP A 20 -9.48 -7.15 -17.04
N GLY A 21 -8.51 -7.53 -17.86
CA GLY A 21 -8.68 -7.62 -19.33
C GLY A 21 -8.58 -6.30 -20.11
N GLU A 22 -8.54 -6.43 -21.44
CA GLU A 22 -8.28 -5.36 -22.40
C GLU A 22 -9.34 -4.23 -22.30
N GLY A 23 -8.92 -3.06 -21.83
CA GLY A 23 -9.79 -1.89 -21.62
C GLY A 23 -10.35 -1.75 -20.19
N ALA A 24 -9.99 -2.61 -19.25
CA ALA A 24 -10.46 -2.49 -17.87
C ALA A 24 -9.87 -1.31 -17.12
N ALA A 25 -10.70 -0.74 -16.25
CA ALA A 25 -10.29 0.25 -15.28
C ALA A 25 -9.11 -0.30 -14.46
N GLN A 26 -8.12 0.56 -14.22
CA GLN A 26 -7.00 0.29 -13.32
C GLN A 26 -7.51 -0.42 -12.05
N PRO A 27 -6.87 -1.52 -11.60
CA PRO A 27 -7.36 -2.26 -10.45
C PRO A 27 -7.38 -1.36 -9.22
N ARG A 28 -8.49 -1.39 -8.50
CA ARG A 28 -8.65 -0.67 -7.24
C ARG A 28 -8.12 -1.55 -6.10
N LEU A 29 -6.96 -1.20 -5.57
CA LEU A 29 -6.26 -1.94 -4.53
C LEU A 29 -6.57 -1.39 -3.13
N ALA A 30 -6.84 -2.29 -2.20
CA ALA A 30 -6.88 -1.99 -0.78
C ALA A 30 -5.46 -2.08 -0.20
N LEU A 31 -4.93 -0.93 0.23
CA LEU A 31 -3.66 -0.84 0.94
C LEU A 31 -3.92 -0.94 2.44
N THR A 32 -3.33 -1.93 3.09
CA THR A 32 -3.50 -2.16 4.53
C THR A 32 -2.16 -2.48 5.19
N CYS A 33 -2.03 -2.11 6.46
CA CYS A 33 -0.83 -2.34 7.25
C CYS A 33 -1.17 -2.88 8.63
N SER A 34 -0.16 -3.40 9.33
CA SER A 34 -0.20 -3.77 10.74
C SER A 34 0.93 -3.08 11.50
N GLY A 35 0.83 -3.06 12.83
CA GLY A 35 1.87 -2.48 13.69
C GLY A 35 1.87 -0.96 13.78
N ALA A 36 0.91 -0.26 13.17
CA ALA A 36 0.66 1.17 13.32
C ALA A 36 -0.64 1.45 14.09
N HIS A 37 -0.74 2.65 14.67
CA HIS A 37 -1.94 3.20 15.30
C HIS A 37 -2.17 4.62 14.80
N GLY A 38 -3.43 5.06 14.75
CA GLY A 38 -3.76 6.41 14.26
C GLY A 38 -3.61 6.52 12.74
N ALA A 39 -3.15 7.68 12.26
CA ALA A 39 -3.02 7.92 10.83
C ALA A 39 -1.76 7.27 10.23
N VAL A 40 -1.90 6.77 9.00
CA VAL A 40 -0.81 6.34 8.13
C VAL A 40 -0.91 7.01 6.77
N TRP A 41 0.25 7.25 6.15
CA TRP A 41 0.39 7.84 4.82
C TRP A 41 0.94 6.80 3.86
N TRP A 42 0.30 6.70 2.71
CA TRP A 42 0.63 5.74 1.67
C TRP A 42 1.24 6.42 0.45
N PHE A 43 2.26 5.80 -0.10
CA PHE A 43 2.99 6.29 -1.26
C PHE A 43 3.17 5.18 -2.30
N ALA A 44 3.14 5.54 -3.57
CA ALA A 44 3.64 4.71 -4.68
C ALA A 44 4.74 5.47 -5.39
N ASP A 45 5.90 4.86 -5.55
CA ASP A 45 7.04 5.42 -6.31
C ASP A 45 7.47 6.83 -5.84
N GLY A 46 7.20 7.15 -4.57
CA GLY A 46 7.50 8.44 -3.95
C GLY A 46 6.33 9.43 -3.91
N ASP A 47 5.26 9.19 -4.68
CA ASP A 47 4.08 10.06 -4.72
C ASP A 47 3.07 9.69 -3.64
N LEU A 48 2.54 10.69 -2.94
CA LEU A 48 1.51 10.49 -1.91
C LEU A 48 0.19 10.07 -2.56
N LEU A 49 -0.27 8.86 -2.21
CA LEU A 49 -1.57 8.33 -2.65
C LEU A 49 -2.71 8.86 -1.77
N GLY A 50 -2.44 8.95 -0.47
CA GLY A 50 -3.43 9.37 0.51
C GLY A 50 -3.08 8.99 1.94
N GLN A 51 -4.01 9.30 2.83
CA GLN A 51 -3.92 9.03 4.27
C GLN A 51 -5.18 8.29 4.70
N ALA A 52 -5.01 7.33 5.60
CA ALA A 52 -6.12 6.61 6.25
C ALA A 52 -5.78 6.30 7.71
N PRO A 53 -6.78 6.07 8.57
CA PRO A 53 -6.57 5.36 9.83
C PRO A 53 -5.91 4.00 9.60
N ALA A 54 -5.01 3.57 10.48
CA ALA A 54 -4.24 2.33 10.34
C ALA A 54 -5.11 1.06 10.31
N ASP A 55 -6.33 1.13 10.84
CA ASP A 55 -7.33 0.07 10.84
C ASP A 55 -8.29 0.13 9.64
N GLN A 56 -8.08 1.06 8.71
CA GLN A 56 -8.90 1.24 7.50
C GLN A 56 -8.06 1.14 6.23
N PRO A 57 -8.63 0.64 5.13
CA PRO A 57 -7.91 0.57 3.87
C PRO A 57 -7.73 1.96 3.25
N CYS A 58 -6.54 2.23 2.74
CA CYS A 58 -6.34 3.28 1.74
C CYS A 58 -6.59 2.69 0.35
N TRP A 59 -7.47 3.29 -0.43
CA TRP A 59 -7.80 2.80 -1.77
C TRP A 59 -6.94 3.46 -2.82
N TRP A 60 -6.25 2.65 -3.62
CA TRP A 60 -5.41 3.13 -4.70
C TRP A 60 -5.89 2.58 -6.04
N LEU A 61 -6.06 3.48 -7.01
CA LEU A 61 -6.28 3.13 -8.40
C LEU A 61 -4.89 2.88 -9.03
N ALA A 62 -4.51 1.62 -9.16
CA ALA A 62 -3.13 1.25 -9.46
C ALA A 62 -2.85 1.21 -10.97
N PRO A 63 -1.91 2.03 -11.48
CA PRO A 63 -1.47 1.93 -12.87
C PRO A 63 -0.86 0.56 -13.17
N GLY A 64 -0.84 0.18 -14.45
CA GLY A 64 -0.09 -0.99 -14.89
C GLY A 64 1.42 -0.72 -14.78
N GLY A 65 2.18 -1.67 -14.25
CA GLY A 65 3.61 -1.53 -14.07
C GLY A 65 4.15 -2.05 -12.74
N ARG A 66 5.44 -1.81 -12.52
CA ARG A 66 6.12 -2.10 -11.25
C ARG A 66 6.03 -0.88 -10.34
N HIS A 67 5.69 -1.12 -9.08
CA HIS A 67 5.52 -0.05 -8.11
C HIS A 67 6.21 -0.39 -6.78
N ASP A 68 6.93 0.57 -6.20
CA ASP A 68 7.35 0.55 -4.80
C ASP A 68 6.27 1.19 -3.94
N LEU A 69 5.59 0.38 -3.15
CA LEU A 69 4.61 0.85 -2.18
C LEU A 69 5.28 1.07 -0.84
N ARG A 70 4.99 2.22 -0.22
CA ARG A 70 5.47 2.58 1.11
C ARG A 70 4.33 3.05 1.98
N VAL A 71 4.35 2.63 3.25
CA VAL A 71 3.52 3.17 4.32
C VAL A 71 4.40 3.83 5.36
N VAL A 72 3.99 4.99 5.86
CA VAL A 72 4.64 5.73 6.96
C VAL A 72 3.62 6.02 8.04
N ASP A 73 3.97 5.83 9.31
CA ASP A 73 3.10 6.19 10.44
C ASP A 73 3.47 7.55 11.06
N ALA A 74 2.66 8.02 12.01
CA ALA A 74 2.87 9.32 12.66
C ALA A 74 4.16 9.42 13.50
N SER A 75 4.80 8.28 13.81
CA SER A 75 6.10 8.23 14.49
C SER A 75 7.30 8.20 13.52
N GLY A 76 7.05 8.25 12.21
CA GLY A 76 8.07 8.20 11.17
C GLY A 76 8.58 6.80 10.86
N ARG A 77 7.97 5.74 11.42
CA ARG A 77 8.30 4.36 11.03
C ARG A 77 7.76 4.10 9.63
N ALA A 78 8.48 3.31 8.84
CA ALA A 78 8.11 3.00 7.47
C ALA A 78 8.23 1.51 7.15
N ALA A 79 7.39 1.04 6.24
CA ALA A 79 7.52 -0.27 5.60
C ALA A 79 7.31 -0.13 4.09
N SER A 80 7.99 -0.97 3.31
CA SER A 80 7.91 -0.96 1.84
C SER A 80 7.76 -2.36 1.26
N VAL A 81 7.05 -2.45 0.14
CA VAL A 81 6.90 -3.67 -0.67
C VAL A 81 6.95 -3.31 -2.15
N ARG A 82 7.37 -4.25 -3.00
CA ARG A 82 7.30 -4.10 -4.45
C ARG A 82 6.23 -4.99 -5.02
N ILE A 83 5.45 -4.45 -5.96
CA ILE A 83 4.41 -5.20 -6.66
C ILE A 83 4.53 -5.02 -8.17
N LEU A 84 3.81 -5.87 -8.90
CA LEU A 84 3.64 -5.77 -10.35
C LEU A 84 2.16 -5.83 -10.69
N VAL A 85 1.64 -4.78 -11.31
CA VAL A 85 0.30 -4.73 -11.88
C VAL A 85 0.41 -5.04 -13.38
N ARG A 86 -0.35 -6.01 -13.88
CA ARG A 86 -0.35 -6.47 -15.29
C ARG A 86 -1.72 -6.36 -15.91
#